data_AF-A0A673LGE8-F1
#
_entry.id   AF-A0A673LGE8-F1
#
_cell.length_a   1.000
_cell.length_b   1.000
_cell.length_c   1.000
_cell.angle_alpha   90.00
_cell.angle_beta   90.00
_cell.angle_gamma   90.00
#
_symmetry.space_group_name_H-M   'P 1'
#
loop_
_entity.id
_entity.type
_entity.pdbx_description
1 polymer ?
#
loop_
_entity_poly.entity_id
_entity_poly.type
_entity_poly.pdbx_seq_one_letter_code
_entity_poly.pdbx_strand_id
1 'polypeptide(L)' 'MNPVFQLVNIDPYLICQVHNGGCQHRCVNTRGSFYCECNPGFRLHIDGRTCIGESQCHATQ' A
#
# COMPACT_ATOMS: atom_id res chain seq x y z
N MET A 1 8.62 29.29 -2.25
CA MET A 1 8.30 28.04 -2.99
C MET A 1 9.41 27.06 -2.67
N ASN A 2 9.26 26.34 -1.55
CA ASN A 2 10.33 25.52 -0.97
C ASN A 2 10.11 24.05 -1.41
N PRO A 3 11.10 23.40 -2.03
CA PRO A 3 10.95 22.15 -2.76
C PRO A 3 10.98 20.97 -1.79
N VAL A 4 9.84 20.67 -1.15
CA VAL A 4 9.67 19.48 -0.32
C VAL A 4 9.82 18.16 -1.11
N PHE A 5 10.04 18.24 -2.42
CA PHE A 5 10.23 17.11 -3.33
C PHE A 5 11.60 16.41 -3.17
N GLN A 6 12.57 17.00 -2.46
CA GLN A 6 13.91 16.41 -2.30
C GLN A 6 14.07 15.46 -1.08
N LEU A 7 13.12 15.42 -0.14
CA LEU A 7 13.26 14.60 1.09
C LEU A 7 12.76 13.16 0.95
N VAL A 8 12.12 12.82 -0.17
CA VAL A 8 11.59 11.47 -0.42
C VAL A 8 12.71 10.42 -0.61
N ASN A 9 13.96 10.86 -0.77
CA ASN A 9 15.13 10.00 -0.99
C ASN A 9 16.04 9.80 0.24
N ILE A 10 15.71 10.37 1.42
CA ILE A 10 16.54 10.28 2.63
C ILE A 10 15.80 9.59 3.79
N ASP A 11 14.47 9.69 3.85
CA ASP A 11 13.69 9.10 4.95
C ASP A 11 13.05 7.74 4.56
N PRO A 12 13.58 6.61 5.05
CA PRO A 12 13.04 5.28 4.77
C PRO A 12 11.60 5.06 5.28
N TYR A 13 11.07 5.99 6.08
CA TYR A 13 9.74 5.92 6.70
C TYR A 13 8.70 6.84 6.03
N LEU A 14 9.06 7.58 4.96
CA LEU A 14 8.13 8.53 4.35
C LEU A 14 7.20 7.88 3.32
N ILE A 15 7.47 6.65 2.88
CA ILE A 15 6.82 6.06 1.71
C ILE A 15 5.29 5.96 1.88
N CYS A 16 4.80 5.52 3.04
CA CYS A 16 3.35 5.49 3.31
C CYS A 16 2.71 6.87 3.45
N GLN A 17 3.48 7.92 3.75
CA GLN A 17 2.96 9.29 3.86
C GLN A 17 2.72 9.92 2.48
N VAL A 18 3.34 9.36 1.43
CA VAL A 18 3.15 9.78 0.04
C VAL A 18 2.17 8.83 -0.64
N HIS A 19 0.94 9.29 -0.87
CA HIS A 19 -0.09 8.55 -1.60
C HIS A 19 -0.30 7.10 -1.09
N ASN A 20 -0.18 6.90 0.24
CA ASN A 20 -0.30 5.59 0.89
C ASN A 20 0.66 4.52 0.34
N GLY A 21 1.83 4.90 -0.21
CA GLY A 21 2.72 3.97 -0.92
C GLY A 21 2.08 3.34 -2.17
N GLY A 22 0.92 3.83 -2.62
CA GLY A 22 0.10 3.20 -3.64
C GLY A 22 -0.69 1.98 -3.16
N CYS A 23 -0.78 1.72 -1.86
CA CYS A 23 -1.57 0.62 -1.30
C CYS A 23 -3.08 0.92 -1.38
N GLN A 24 -3.88 -0.10 -1.69
CA GLN A 24 -5.34 0.04 -1.70
C GLN A 24 -5.93 0.20 -0.29
N HIS A 25 -5.39 -0.53 0.69
CA HIS A 25 -5.86 -0.47 2.08
C HIS A 25 -4.81 0.14 3.01
N ARG A 26 -4.02 -0.69 3.70
CA ARG A 26 -3.04 -0.23 4.69
C ARG A 26 -1.64 -0.27 4.10
N CYS A 27 -0.87 0.80 4.29
CA CYS A 27 0.55 0.82 4.02
C CYS A 27 1.33 0.69 5.33
N VAL A 28 2.34 -0.17 5.35
CA VAL A 28 3.24 -0.36 6.49
C VAL A 28 4.66 0.00 6.09
N ASN A 29 5.19 1.04 6.71
CA ASN A 29 6.59 1.41 6.54
C ASN A 29 7.49 0.38 7.23
N THR A 30 8.58 0.02 6.55
CA THR A 30 9.69 -0.75 7.11
C THR A 30 10.97 0.07 6.98
N ARG A 31 12.05 -0.35 7.62
CA ARG A 31 13.33 0.36 7.49
C ARG A 31 13.90 0.18 6.08
N GLY A 32 13.66 1.16 5.21
CA GLY A 32 14.19 1.22 3.84
C GLY A 32 13.21 0.77 2.76
N SER A 33 11.98 0.40 3.14
CA SER A 33 10.97 -0.11 2.22
C SER A 33 9.57 0.03 2.83
N PHE A 34 8.56 -0.50 2.15
CA PHE A 34 7.19 -0.59 2.66
C PHE A 34 6.52 -1.85 2.10
N TYR A 35 5.39 -2.22 2.68
CA TYR A 35 4.50 -3.23 2.11
C TYR A 35 3.05 -2.87 2.37
N CYS A 36 2.16 -3.37 1.51
CA CYS A 36 0.73 -3.17 1.64
C CYS A 36 0.09 -4.33 2.40
N GLU A 37 -0.89 -4.02 3.23
CA GLU A 37 -1.72 -4.97 3.95
C GLU A 37 -3.18 -4.73 3.64
N CYS A 38 -3.92 -5.83 3.54
CA CYS A 38 -5.35 -5.80 3.28
C CYS A 38 -6.15 -5.93 4.57
N ASN A 39 -7.33 -5.30 4.60
CA ASN A 39 -8.30 -5.48 5.67
C ASN A 39 -8.75 -6.96 5.74
N PRO A 40 -9.23 -7.43 6.91
CA PRO A 40 -9.78 -8.78 7.06
C PRO A 40 -10.84 -9.09 5.99
N GLY A 41 -10.79 -10.30 5.42
CA GLY A 41 -11.65 -10.72 4.30
C GLY A 41 -11.13 -10.35 2.90
N PHE A 42 -9.92 -9.79 2.82
CA PHE A 42 -9.25 -9.46 1.56
C PHE A 42 -7.82 -10.04 1.54
N ARG A 43 -7.36 -10.42 0.35
CA ARG A 43 -5.98 -10.85 0.08
C ARG A 43 -5.24 -9.86 -0.79
N LEU A 44 -3.94 -9.72 -0.55
CA LEU A 44 -3.08 -8.90 -1.39
C LEU A 44 -2.90 -9.58 -2.75
N HIS A 45 -3.16 -8.82 -3.81
CA HIS A 45 -2.95 -9.21 -5.20
C HIS A 45 -1.45 -9.27 -5.52
N ILE A 46 -1.08 -9.91 -6.63
CA ILE A 46 0.32 -10.12 -7.03
C ILE A 46 1.05 -8.81 -7.38
N ASP A 47 0.32 -7.73 -7.66
CA ASP A 47 0.90 -6.39 -7.81
C ASP A 47 1.44 -5.80 -6.49
N GLY A 48 1.18 -6.46 -5.35
CA GLY A 48 1.63 -6.06 -4.02
C GLY A 48 0.93 -4.82 -3.48
N ARG A 49 -0.16 -4.36 -4.11
CA ARG A 49 -0.83 -3.08 -3.80
C ARG A 49 -2.35 -3.20 -3.71
N THR A 50 -2.94 -4.00 -4.59
CA THR A 50 -4.38 -4.18 -4.68
C THR A 50 -4.83 -5.29 -3.72
N CYS A 51 -6.01 -5.15 -3.15
CA CYS A 51 -6.67 -6.06 -2.25
C CYS A 51 -7.90 -6.65 -2.92
N ILE A 52 -7.84 -7.95 -3.21
CA ILE A 52 -8.95 -8.71 -3.77
C ILE A 52 -9.77 -9.33 -2.63
N GLY A 53 -11.08 -9.16 -2.66
CA GLY A 53 -11.97 -9.77 -1.66
C GLY A 53 -11.94 -11.29 -1.75
N GLU A 54 -11.99 -11.97 -0.61
CA GLU A 54 -12.11 -13.43 -0.54
C GLU A 54 -13.52 -13.94 -0.92
N SER A 55 -14.44 -13.06 -1.32
CA SER A 55 -15.80 -13.39 -1.76
C SER A 55 -15.88 -13.64 -3.27
N GLN A 56 -15.08 -14.57 -3.81
CA GLN A 56 -15.18 -15.01 -5.21
C GLN A 56 -15.63 -16.48 -5.36
N CYS A 57 -16.26 -17.07 -4.33
CA CYS A 57 -17.13 -18.23 -4.48
C CYS A 57 -18.63 -17.88 -4.50
N HIS A 58 -18.98 -16.62 -4.77
CA HIS A 58 -20.38 -16.19 -5.00
C HIS A 58 -20.46 -15.24 -6.20
N ALA A 59 -19.89 -15.64 -7.33
CA ALA A 59 -20.44 -15.24 -8.63
C ALA A 59 -21.60 -16.19 -8.95
N THR A 60 -22.71 -16.07 -8.22
CA THR A 60 -24.02 -16.44 -8.75
C THR A 60 -24.47 -15.28 -9.62
N GLN A 61 -24.40 -15.47 -10.93
CA GLN A 61 -25.32 -14.87 -11.88
C GLN A 61 -25.80 -15.97 -12.82
#